data_AF-A0A414FPM2-F1
#
_entry.id   AF-A0A414FPM2-F1
#
_cell.length_a   1.000
_cell.length_b   1.000
_cell.length_c   1.000
_cell.angle_alpha   90.00
_cell.angle_beta   90.00
_cell.angle_gamma   90.00
#
_symmetry.space_group_name_H-M   'P 1'
#
loop_
_entity.id
_entity.type
_entity.pdbx_description
1 polymer ?
#
loop_
_entity_poly.entity_id
_entity_poly.type
_entity_poly.pdbx_seq_one_letter_code
_entity_poly.pdbx_strand_id
1 'polypeptide(L)'
;MFNIYTISDDIDVFVTFETMNNRGKPLSLLELLKNRLIYLTTKFNNDNDDKVRLRKKINECWKTIYHNLGKNKQNPLDDDNFLFYHTLLYFGEEFVMNDEKRNERYIHKLYRSFHWDFSDYLLETKFSSKRIFIPKKSKTSESLTIEEVNKYVDSLQSYVVIWYQLNNPDANSFSKEEVYWLSRINRLGYKDFAPLLLVYLKTINDTSNRVALFKCIEKIRFLLLLISGMYFFRNDEFYITAIDLFYSKATGQVVINKLEKKIQELEALILQDDILIKRFGSNGFYTWDGLKYFMYEYEEFLRSKTKTDRLKLRWEEFIEDYTEHATIEHILPQNSTRKEWGSFYGKFTSGERKKMINSLGNLLPLSKAKNSSLQNKSFLDKCNVCTDKLIGYKYGSYSEIEVVNYGDWNPENLLDRGLKLLNFMEKNWGINLRNDDFKIQMLGLGFLFKKKLINK
;
A
#
# COMPACT_ATOMS: atom_id res chain seq x y z
N MET A 1 34.91 -14.81 29.63
CA MET A 1 35.13 -16.12 29.00
C MET A 1 35.10 -15.89 27.50
N PHE A 2 36.25 -15.98 26.82
CA PHE A 2 36.32 -15.90 25.36
C PHE A 2 36.21 -17.31 24.82
N ASN A 3 35.20 -17.57 23.97
CA ASN A 3 35.15 -18.82 23.22
C ASN A 3 35.97 -18.64 21.95
N ILE A 4 37.11 -19.31 21.88
CA ILE A 4 37.99 -19.35 20.72
C ILE A 4 37.70 -20.66 19.99
N TYR A 5 37.31 -20.56 18.72
CA TYR A 5 37.12 -21.71 17.85
C TYR A 5 38.15 -21.63 16.73
N THR A 6 39.00 -22.65 16.64
CA THR A 6 39.99 -22.81 15.56
C THR A 6 39.34 -23.62 14.46
N ILE A 7 39.11 -22.99 13.30
CA ILE A 7 38.49 -23.63 12.13
C ILE A 7 39.61 -24.10 11.19
N SER A 8 39.51 -25.30 10.60
CA SER A 8 40.47 -25.80 9.62
C SER A 8 40.33 -25.08 8.27
N ASP A 9 41.41 -24.98 7.50
CA ASP A 9 41.45 -24.27 6.20
C ASP A 9 40.41 -24.79 5.18
N ASP A 10 39.90 -26.00 5.39
CA ASP A 10 38.98 -26.72 4.51
C ASP A 10 37.49 -26.43 4.81
N ILE A 11 37.19 -25.85 5.96
CA ILE A 11 35.82 -25.55 6.38
C ILE A 11 35.49 -24.12 5.95
N ASP A 12 34.39 -23.94 5.22
CA ASP A 12 33.94 -22.61 4.84
C ASP A 12 33.56 -21.83 6.11
N VAL A 13 34.42 -20.88 6.47
CA VAL A 13 34.24 -19.94 7.58
C VAL A 13 32.84 -19.32 7.53
N PHE A 14 32.27 -19.14 6.34
CA PHE A 14 30.91 -18.67 6.13
C PHE A 14 29.83 -19.60 6.71
N VAL A 15 29.89 -20.90 6.41
CA VAL A 15 28.95 -21.92 6.95
C VAL A 15 29.07 -22.00 8.48
N THR A 16 30.28 -21.80 9.00
CA THR A 16 30.52 -21.81 10.46
C THR A 16 29.98 -20.54 11.13
N PHE A 17 30.07 -19.37 10.49
CA PHE A 17 29.46 -18.14 10.98
C PHE A 17 27.93 -18.15 10.93
N GLU A 18 27.33 -18.67 9.85
CA GLU A 18 25.88 -18.84 9.73
C GLU A 18 25.32 -19.76 10.83
N THR A 19 26.01 -20.86 11.09
CA THR A 19 25.61 -21.82 12.14
C THR A 19 25.85 -21.28 13.56
N MET A 20 26.90 -20.48 13.79
CA MET A 20 27.21 -19.87 15.10
C MET A 20 26.34 -18.67 15.48
N ASN A 21 25.83 -17.91 14.50
CA ASN A 21 24.98 -16.74 14.75
C ASN A 21 23.49 -17.07 14.93
N ASN A 22 23.09 -18.34 14.82
CA ASN A 22 21.72 -18.79 15.01
C ASN A 22 21.31 -18.84 16.50
N ARG A 23 21.34 -17.68 17.18
CA ARG A 23 21.03 -17.50 18.61
C ARG A 23 19.52 -17.34 18.87
N GLY A 24 18.69 -18.11 18.17
CA GLY A 24 17.23 -18.13 18.35
C GLY A 24 16.41 -17.22 17.42
N LYS A 25 17.04 -16.43 16.54
CA LYS A 25 16.39 -15.77 15.40
C LYS A 25 17.24 -16.02 14.14
N PRO A 26 16.64 -16.45 13.01
CA PRO A 26 17.39 -16.63 11.77
C PRO A 26 17.98 -15.30 11.31
N LEU A 27 19.15 -15.35 10.67
CA LEU A 27 19.76 -14.18 10.04
C LEU A 27 18.86 -13.65 8.91
N SER A 28 18.76 -12.33 8.80
CA SER A 28 18.12 -11.69 7.64
C SER A 28 18.91 -11.98 6.36
N LEU A 29 18.25 -11.96 5.20
CA LEU A 29 18.96 -12.13 3.93
C LEU A 29 20.01 -11.03 3.71
N LEU A 30 19.72 -9.83 4.21
CA LEU A 30 20.64 -8.70 4.17
C LEU A 30 21.93 -8.97 4.97
N GLU A 31 21.85 -9.64 6.12
CA GLU A 31 23.03 -10.05 6.89
C GLU A 31 23.83 -11.16 6.19
N LEU A 32 23.13 -12.16 5.63
CA LEU A 32 23.76 -13.22 4.86
C LEU A 32 24.53 -12.67 3.66
N LEU A 33 23.92 -11.74 2.93
CA LEU A 33 24.55 -11.06 1.80
C LEU A 33 25.79 -10.27 2.24
N LYS A 34 25.75 -9.55 3.37
CA LYS A 34 26.92 -8.85 3.91
C LYS A 34 28.10 -9.79 4.10
N ASN A 35 27.83 -10.90 4.79
CA ASN A 35 28.84 -11.88 5.14
C ASN A 35 29.40 -12.52 3.86
N ARG A 36 28.54 -12.79 2.86
CA ARG A 36 28.94 -13.32 1.57
C ARG A 36 29.86 -12.35 0.82
N LEU A 37 29.49 -11.08 0.74
CA LEU A 37 30.33 -10.08 0.07
C LEU A 37 31.68 -9.88 0.78
N ILE A 38 31.70 -9.88 2.12
CA ILE A 38 32.95 -9.81 2.90
C ILE A 38 33.82 -11.03 2.61
N TYR A 39 33.25 -12.23 2.59
CA TYR A 39 33.98 -13.45 2.27
C TYR A 39 34.61 -13.39 0.86
N LEU A 40 33.85 -12.95 -0.15
CA LEU A 40 34.36 -12.82 -1.52
C LEU A 40 35.57 -11.88 -1.62
N THR A 41 35.66 -10.85 -0.75
CA THR A 41 36.85 -9.98 -0.70
C THR A 41 38.15 -10.76 -0.47
N THR A 42 38.09 -11.87 0.27
CA THR A 42 39.26 -12.73 0.54
C THR A 42 39.65 -13.62 -0.64
N LYS A 43 38.73 -13.85 -1.58
CA LYS A 43 38.88 -14.78 -2.70
C LYS A 43 39.28 -14.12 -4.01
N PHE A 44 39.13 -12.80 -4.15
CA PHE A 44 39.53 -12.10 -5.37
C PHE A 44 41.05 -12.18 -5.60
N ASN A 45 41.47 -12.24 -6.86
CA ASN A 45 42.89 -12.25 -7.26
C ASN A 45 43.44 -10.82 -7.47
N ASN A 46 43.07 -9.90 -6.57
CA ASN A 46 43.49 -8.49 -6.59
C ASN A 46 44.45 -8.18 -5.43
N ASP A 47 45.10 -7.02 -5.50
CA ASP A 47 45.99 -6.53 -4.45
C ASP A 47 45.25 -6.36 -3.11
N ASN A 48 46.00 -6.49 -2.01
CA ASN A 48 45.44 -6.41 -0.66
C ASN A 48 44.75 -5.06 -0.40
N ASP A 49 45.26 -3.96 -0.94
CA ASP A 49 44.68 -2.63 -0.75
C ASP A 49 43.29 -2.52 -1.38
N ASP A 50 43.07 -3.12 -2.54
CA ASP A 50 41.75 -3.16 -3.20
C ASP A 50 40.74 -3.97 -2.38
N LYS A 51 41.17 -5.11 -1.85
CA LYS A 51 40.35 -5.97 -0.99
C LYS A 51 39.97 -5.26 0.31
N VAL A 52 40.92 -4.59 0.95
CA VAL A 52 40.70 -3.80 2.18
C VAL A 52 39.73 -2.65 1.91
N ARG A 53 39.91 -1.93 0.80
CA ARG A 53 39.03 -0.83 0.40
C ARG A 53 37.61 -1.30 0.15
N LEU A 54 37.43 -2.40 -0.60
CA LEU A 54 36.12 -3.01 -0.85
C LEU A 54 35.44 -3.44 0.45
N ARG A 55 36.17 -4.13 1.35
CA ARG A 55 35.62 -4.56 2.65
C ARG A 55 35.17 -3.37 3.51
N LYS A 56 35.94 -2.28 3.54
CA LYS A 56 35.55 -1.05 4.24
C LYS A 56 34.26 -0.48 3.67
N LYS A 57 34.16 -0.41 2.34
CA LYS A 57 32.98 0.10 1.63
C LYS A 57 31.71 -0.71 1.91
N ILE A 58 31.81 -2.05 1.88
CA ILE A 58 30.71 -2.95 2.27
C ILE A 58 30.24 -2.62 3.70
N ASN A 59 31.16 -2.48 4.65
CA ASN A 59 30.80 -2.16 6.03
C ASN A 59 30.10 -0.78 6.17
N GLU A 60 30.57 0.25 5.47
CA GLU A 60 29.93 1.57 5.49
C GLU A 60 28.54 1.58 4.84
N CYS A 61 28.37 0.84 3.74
CA CYS A 61 27.07 0.64 3.11
C CYS A 61 26.07 0.01 4.10
N TRP A 62 26.46 -1.07 4.79
CA TRP A 62 25.58 -1.71 5.78
C TRP A 62 25.27 -0.83 6.99
N LYS A 63 26.23 -0.02 7.47
CA LYS A 63 25.94 0.99 8.50
C LYS A 63 24.86 1.97 8.03
N THR A 64 24.95 2.43 6.78
CA THR A 64 23.97 3.33 6.17
C THR A 64 22.60 2.66 6.05
N ILE A 65 22.57 1.39 5.63
CA ILE A 65 21.33 0.63 5.51
C ILE A 65 20.64 0.49 6.87
N TYR A 66 21.33 -0.04 7.88
CA TYR A 66 20.73 -0.22 9.21
C TYR A 66 20.34 1.11 9.87
N HIS A 67 21.13 2.17 9.65
CA HIS A 67 20.76 3.49 10.12
C HIS A 67 19.42 3.93 9.55
N ASN A 68 19.22 3.83 8.23
CA ASN A 68 17.99 4.26 7.57
C ASN A 68 16.81 3.36 7.90
N LEU A 69 16.98 2.03 7.86
CA LEU A 69 15.89 1.08 8.17
C LEU A 69 15.42 1.19 9.64
N GLY A 70 16.36 1.43 10.57
CA GLY A 70 16.07 1.60 12.00
C GLY A 70 15.80 3.04 12.45
N LYS A 71 15.78 4.02 11.54
CA LYS A 71 15.68 5.45 11.90
C LYS A 71 14.33 5.80 12.53
N ASN A 72 13.24 5.19 12.07
CA ASN A 72 11.92 5.29 12.73
C ASN A 72 11.79 4.16 13.77
N LYS A 73 11.92 4.50 15.05
CA LYS A 73 11.90 3.50 16.14
C LYS A 73 10.51 2.93 16.40
N GLN A 74 9.45 3.68 16.08
CA GLN A 74 8.07 3.26 16.27
C GLN A 74 7.62 2.30 15.16
N ASN A 75 8.18 2.44 13.97
CA ASN A 75 7.89 1.57 12.83
C ASN A 75 9.18 1.30 12.02
N PRO A 76 10.07 0.41 12.51
CA PRO A 76 11.27 0.02 11.78
C PRO A 76 10.92 -0.62 10.45
N LEU A 77 11.74 -0.35 9.43
CA LEU A 77 11.54 -0.92 8.10
C LEU A 77 12.11 -2.32 8.02
N ASP A 78 11.37 -3.19 7.35
CA ASP A 78 11.80 -4.56 7.04
C ASP A 78 12.95 -4.54 6.02
N ASP A 79 14.02 -5.24 6.34
CA ASP A 79 15.27 -5.29 5.59
C ASP A 79 15.15 -6.12 4.30
N ASP A 80 14.46 -7.25 4.36
CA ASP A 80 14.30 -8.16 3.22
C ASP A 80 13.42 -7.53 2.11
N ASN A 81 12.39 -6.75 2.47
CA ASN A 81 11.58 -6.01 1.49
C ASN A 81 12.42 -5.01 0.70
N PHE A 82 13.29 -4.24 1.37
CA PHE A 82 14.19 -3.30 0.68
C PHE A 82 15.12 -4.04 -0.28
N LEU A 83 15.77 -5.10 0.21
CA LEU A 83 16.73 -5.87 -0.58
C LEU A 83 16.04 -6.51 -1.79
N PHE A 84 14.84 -7.05 -1.63
CA PHE A 84 14.03 -7.61 -2.71
C PHE A 84 13.81 -6.60 -3.84
N TYR A 85 13.27 -5.41 -3.52
CA TYR A 85 12.97 -4.40 -4.55
C TYR A 85 14.22 -3.82 -5.20
N HIS A 86 15.31 -3.64 -4.44
CA HIS A 86 16.57 -3.20 -5.03
C HIS A 86 17.16 -4.24 -5.97
N THR A 87 17.18 -5.51 -5.55
CA THR A 87 17.68 -6.63 -6.38
C THR A 87 16.88 -6.73 -7.66
N LEU A 88 15.55 -6.57 -7.58
CA LEU A 88 14.67 -6.54 -8.74
C LEU A 88 15.06 -5.45 -9.74
N LEU A 89 15.35 -4.25 -9.26
CA LEU A 89 15.75 -3.14 -10.13
C LEU A 89 17.15 -3.36 -10.71
N TYR A 90 18.10 -3.73 -9.86
CA TYR A 90 19.53 -3.77 -10.20
C TYR A 90 19.91 -4.96 -11.08
N PHE A 91 19.25 -6.11 -10.91
CA PHE A 91 19.52 -7.32 -11.70
C PHE A 91 18.37 -7.70 -12.63
N GLY A 92 17.26 -6.93 -12.61
CA GLY A 92 16.05 -7.22 -13.38
C GLY A 92 16.29 -7.45 -14.86
N GLU A 93 17.23 -6.72 -15.47
CA GLU A 93 17.57 -6.88 -16.88
C GLU A 93 18.07 -8.30 -17.20
N GLU A 94 18.85 -8.92 -16.32
CA GLU A 94 19.39 -10.29 -16.53
C GLU A 94 18.27 -11.33 -16.66
N PHE A 95 17.13 -11.07 -16.03
CA PHE A 95 15.94 -11.92 -16.11
C PHE A 95 15.06 -11.57 -17.32
N VAL A 96 14.97 -10.29 -17.67
CA VAL A 96 14.15 -9.79 -18.77
C VAL A 96 14.77 -10.07 -20.15
N MET A 97 16.11 -10.10 -20.26
CA MET A 97 16.85 -10.26 -21.52
C MET A 97 16.96 -11.70 -22.05
N ASN A 98 16.61 -12.71 -21.25
CA ASN A 98 16.63 -14.11 -21.71
C ASN A 98 15.44 -14.49 -22.61
N ASP A 99 14.59 -13.54 -22.99
CA ASP A 99 13.46 -13.75 -23.90
C ASP A 99 13.38 -12.62 -24.95
N GLU A 100 13.61 -12.96 -26.22
CA GLU A 100 13.50 -12.04 -27.38
C GLU A 100 12.12 -11.37 -27.49
N LYS A 101 11.09 -11.85 -26.77
CA LYS A 101 9.71 -11.35 -26.89
C LYS A 101 9.18 -10.58 -25.69
N ARG A 102 9.94 -10.39 -24.61
CA ARG A 102 9.45 -9.72 -23.37
C ARG A 102 8.04 -10.18 -22.98
N ASN A 103 7.79 -11.50 -22.99
CA ASN A 103 6.45 -12.04 -22.82
C ASN A 103 5.95 -11.83 -21.37
N GLU A 104 4.85 -11.10 -21.19
CA GLU A 104 4.25 -10.79 -19.88
C GLU A 104 3.97 -12.05 -19.02
N ARG A 105 3.58 -13.18 -19.63
CA ARG A 105 3.34 -14.43 -18.87
C ARG A 105 4.62 -15.05 -18.32
N TYR A 106 5.72 -14.94 -19.05
CA TYR A 106 7.01 -15.47 -18.63
C TYR A 106 7.62 -14.59 -17.52
N ILE A 107 7.52 -13.27 -17.70
CA ILE A 107 7.95 -12.29 -16.72
C ILE A 107 7.16 -12.44 -15.40
N HIS A 108 5.85 -12.70 -15.47
CA HIS A 108 5.05 -13.02 -14.28
C HIS A 108 5.54 -14.28 -13.54
N LYS A 109 5.87 -15.35 -14.28
CA LYS A 109 6.43 -16.58 -13.71
C LYS A 109 7.80 -16.31 -13.08
N LEU A 110 8.64 -15.51 -13.75
CA LEU A 110 9.93 -15.08 -13.24
C LEU A 110 9.79 -14.24 -11.97
N TYR A 111 8.85 -13.30 -11.89
CA TYR A 111 8.64 -12.52 -10.66
C TYR A 111 8.11 -13.38 -9.51
N ARG A 112 7.22 -14.33 -9.80
CA ARG A 112 6.72 -15.24 -8.77
C ARG A 112 7.82 -16.17 -8.27
N SER A 113 8.64 -16.71 -9.16
CA SER A 113 9.83 -17.50 -8.80
C SER A 113 10.91 -16.66 -8.13
N PHE A 114 11.16 -15.44 -8.58
CA PHE A 114 12.11 -14.51 -7.97
C PHE A 114 11.72 -14.16 -6.55
N HIS A 115 10.43 -14.02 -6.23
CA HIS A 115 9.99 -13.86 -4.85
C HIS A 115 10.40 -15.02 -3.93
N TRP A 116 10.49 -16.25 -4.46
CA TRP A 116 10.91 -17.44 -3.71
C TRP A 116 12.42 -17.69 -3.78
N ASP A 117 13.07 -17.31 -4.87
CA ASP A 117 14.43 -17.76 -5.21
C ASP A 117 15.45 -16.60 -5.29
N PHE A 118 15.08 -15.33 -5.04
CA PHE A 118 16.03 -14.21 -5.19
C PHE A 118 17.19 -14.29 -4.18
N SER A 119 16.98 -14.89 -3.01
CA SER A 119 18.04 -15.20 -2.05
C SER A 119 19.09 -16.11 -2.68
N ASP A 120 18.64 -17.18 -3.32
CA ASP A 120 19.50 -18.19 -3.96
C ASP A 120 20.18 -17.60 -5.19
N TYR A 121 19.46 -16.79 -5.96
CA TYR A 121 20.07 -16.03 -7.05
C TYR A 121 21.19 -15.12 -6.52
N LEU A 122 20.95 -14.32 -5.48
CA LEU A 122 21.96 -13.41 -4.93
C LEU A 122 23.17 -14.18 -4.38
N LEU A 123 22.94 -15.17 -3.52
CA LEU A 123 24.00 -15.82 -2.76
C LEU A 123 24.69 -16.92 -3.58
N GLU A 124 23.94 -17.76 -4.28
CA GLU A 124 24.45 -18.96 -4.93
C GLU A 124 24.77 -18.78 -6.42
N THR A 125 24.13 -17.81 -7.08
CA THR A 125 24.38 -17.49 -8.49
C THR A 125 25.26 -16.26 -8.66
N LYS A 126 24.80 -15.08 -8.23
CA LYS A 126 25.41 -13.79 -8.54
C LYS A 126 26.68 -13.54 -7.73
N PHE A 127 26.61 -13.70 -6.41
CA PHE A 127 27.72 -13.51 -5.47
C PHE A 127 28.27 -14.86 -4.98
N SER A 128 28.56 -15.74 -5.93
CA SER A 128 29.17 -17.05 -5.69
C SER A 128 30.69 -17.01 -5.89
N SER A 129 31.43 -17.72 -5.03
CA SER A 129 32.88 -17.90 -5.20
C SER A 129 33.24 -18.58 -6.53
N LYS A 130 32.33 -19.42 -7.06
CA LYS A 130 32.48 -20.09 -8.37
C LYS A 130 32.60 -19.08 -9.52
N ARG A 131 31.99 -17.90 -9.41
CA ARG A 131 32.09 -16.83 -10.42
C ARG A 131 33.42 -16.09 -10.39
N ILE A 132 34.22 -16.21 -9.33
CA ILE A 132 35.58 -15.65 -9.31
C ILE A 132 36.50 -16.54 -10.15
N PHE A 133 36.39 -17.85 -10.00
CA PHE A 133 37.30 -18.84 -10.62
C PHE A 133 36.72 -19.49 -11.88
N ILE A 134 36.21 -18.69 -12.82
CA ILE A 134 35.64 -19.23 -14.07
C ILE A 134 36.76 -19.83 -14.94
N PRO A 135 36.70 -21.13 -15.32
CA PRO A 135 37.65 -21.71 -16.26
C PRO A 135 37.57 -21.00 -17.62
N LYS A 136 38.72 -20.68 -18.23
CA LYS A 136 38.84 -19.98 -19.55
C LYS A 136 38.02 -20.58 -20.72
N LYS A 137 37.40 -21.76 -20.56
CA LYS A 137 36.57 -22.46 -21.57
C LYS A 137 35.05 -22.26 -21.39
N SER A 138 34.59 -21.57 -20.35
CA SER A 138 33.16 -21.26 -20.18
C SER A 138 32.73 -20.22 -21.22
N LYS A 139 31.73 -20.55 -22.05
CA LYS A 139 31.24 -19.68 -23.14
C LYS A 139 30.24 -18.60 -22.71
N THR A 140 29.84 -18.52 -21.44
CA THR A 140 28.60 -17.79 -21.09
C THR A 140 28.58 -17.06 -19.75
N SER A 141 29.71 -16.81 -19.07
CA SER A 141 29.67 -16.01 -17.82
C SER A 141 30.92 -15.19 -17.60
N GLU A 142 30.78 -13.87 -17.48
CA GLU A 142 31.86 -12.98 -17.04
C GLU A 142 32.21 -13.26 -15.57
N SER A 143 33.51 -13.21 -15.26
CA SER A 143 34.04 -13.38 -13.91
C SER A 143 33.54 -12.25 -13.01
N LEU A 144 33.13 -12.60 -11.79
CA LEU A 144 32.78 -11.60 -10.78
C LEU A 144 34.01 -10.78 -10.42
N THR A 145 33.89 -9.46 -10.49
CA THR A 145 35.00 -8.53 -10.21
C THR A 145 34.76 -7.67 -8.98
N ILE A 146 35.83 -7.12 -8.39
CA ILE A 146 35.72 -6.10 -7.32
C ILE A 146 34.89 -4.90 -7.78
N GLU A 147 35.00 -4.51 -9.05
CA GLU A 147 34.25 -3.38 -9.61
C GLU A 147 32.75 -3.64 -9.69
N GLU A 148 32.34 -4.86 -10.07
CA GLU A 148 30.94 -5.28 -10.08
C GLU A 148 30.34 -5.22 -8.66
N VAL A 149 31.07 -5.71 -7.65
CA VAL A 149 30.64 -5.63 -6.24
C VAL A 149 30.59 -4.18 -5.77
N ASN A 150 31.58 -3.36 -6.10
CA ASN A 150 31.61 -1.94 -5.75
C ASN A 150 30.37 -1.19 -6.27
N LYS A 151 30.03 -1.37 -7.56
CA LYS A 151 28.86 -0.73 -8.19
C LYS A 151 27.55 -1.17 -7.54
N TYR A 152 27.42 -2.45 -7.21
CA TYR A 152 26.25 -2.97 -6.52
C TYR A 152 26.10 -2.37 -5.11
N VAL A 153 27.19 -2.34 -4.34
CA VAL A 153 27.21 -1.79 -2.98
C VAL A 153 26.89 -0.29 -2.97
N ASP A 154 27.41 0.48 -3.94
CA ASP A 154 27.07 1.90 -4.10
C ASP A 154 25.59 2.10 -4.42
N SER A 155 25.06 1.28 -5.32
CA SER A 155 23.64 1.33 -5.68
C SER A 155 22.77 1.06 -4.46
N LEU A 156 23.00 -0.04 -3.74
CA LEU A 156 22.30 -0.38 -2.49
C LEU A 156 22.30 0.80 -1.50
N GLN A 157 23.49 1.36 -1.24
CA GLN A 157 23.65 2.47 -0.29
C GLN A 157 22.83 3.70 -0.69
N SER A 158 22.76 3.98 -1.99
CA SER A 158 22.06 5.16 -2.48
C SER A 158 20.53 5.02 -2.48
N TYR A 159 20.02 3.80 -2.64
CA TYR A 159 18.58 3.52 -2.71
C TYR A 159 17.93 3.37 -1.33
N VAL A 160 18.67 2.96 -0.29
CA VAL A 160 18.09 2.80 1.05
C VAL A 160 17.62 4.13 1.66
N VAL A 161 18.28 5.24 1.29
CA VAL A 161 17.86 6.59 1.71
C VAL A 161 16.47 6.92 1.13
N ILE A 162 16.26 6.62 -0.15
CA ILE A 162 14.98 6.83 -0.83
C ILE A 162 13.91 5.91 -0.25
N TRP A 163 14.26 4.65 0.03
CA TRP A 163 13.36 3.70 0.68
C TRP A 163 12.88 4.23 2.03
N TYR A 164 13.78 4.79 2.84
CA TYR A 164 13.41 5.43 4.10
C TYR A 164 12.45 6.60 3.89
N GLN A 165 12.79 7.52 2.98
CA GLN A 165 11.98 8.70 2.66
C GLN A 165 10.57 8.32 2.16
N LEU A 166 10.47 7.27 1.34
CA LEU A 166 9.19 6.78 0.80
C LEU A 166 8.26 6.25 1.91
N ASN A 167 8.81 5.50 2.86
CA ASN A 167 8.05 4.95 3.99
C ASN A 167 7.82 5.99 5.11
N ASN A 168 8.62 7.06 5.16
CA ASN A 168 8.58 8.09 6.19
C ASN A 168 8.61 9.49 5.55
N PRO A 169 7.60 9.86 4.75
CA PRO A 169 7.59 11.13 4.04
C PRO A 169 7.53 12.29 5.04
N ASP A 170 8.49 13.20 4.95
CA ASP A 170 8.56 14.39 5.79
C ASP A 170 8.85 15.65 4.98
N ALA A 171 8.60 16.81 5.59
CA ALA A 171 8.82 18.12 4.97
C ALA A 171 10.31 18.49 4.81
N ASN A 172 11.23 17.69 5.36
CA ASN A 172 12.67 17.88 5.15
C ASN A 172 13.13 17.24 3.84
N SER A 173 12.47 16.15 3.44
CA SER A 173 12.81 15.36 2.25
C SER A 173 11.96 15.74 1.03
N PHE A 174 10.73 16.21 1.26
CA PHE A 174 9.75 16.47 0.21
C PHE A 174 8.98 17.77 0.45
N SER A 175 8.39 18.30 -0.63
CA SER A 175 7.43 19.41 -0.52
C SER A 175 6.15 18.99 0.21
N LYS A 176 5.37 19.96 0.68
CA LYS A 176 4.08 19.70 1.35
C LYS A 176 3.10 18.89 0.49
N GLU A 177 3.06 19.15 -0.82
CA GLU A 177 2.19 18.42 -1.75
C GLU A 177 2.66 16.98 -1.91
N GLU A 178 3.96 16.74 -2.02
CA GLU A 178 4.51 15.38 -2.10
C GLU A 178 4.26 14.58 -0.82
N VAL A 179 4.48 15.18 0.35
CA VAL A 179 4.14 14.54 1.64
C VAL A 179 2.66 14.18 1.69
N TYR A 180 1.78 15.07 1.22
CA TYR A 180 0.34 14.81 1.16
C TYR A 180 0.01 13.59 0.29
N TRP A 181 0.53 13.51 -0.94
CA TRP A 181 0.23 12.40 -1.85
C TRP A 181 0.92 11.10 -1.44
N LEU A 182 2.16 11.15 -0.95
CA LEU A 182 2.84 9.97 -0.40
C LEU A 182 2.11 9.41 0.82
N SER A 183 1.58 10.28 1.69
CA SER A 183 0.75 9.84 2.81
C SER A 183 -0.49 9.07 2.32
N ARG A 184 -1.18 9.57 1.28
CA ARG A 184 -2.33 8.89 0.68
C ARG A 184 -1.96 7.51 0.10
N ILE A 185 -0.83 7.43 -0.60
CA ILE A 185 -0.30 6.18 -1.15
C ILE A 185 0.07 5.19 -0.04
N ASN A 186 0.71 5.66 1.04
CA ASN A 186 1.08 4.83 2.19
C ASN A 186 -0.14 4.23 2.88
N ARG A 187 -1.25 4.98 2.99
CA ARG A 187 -2.53 4.46 3.52
C ARG A 187 -3.16 3.37 2.66
N LEU A 188 -3.03 3.46 1.33
CA LEU A 188 -3.54 2.47 0.37
C LEU A 188 -2.63 1.24 0.22
N GLY A 189 -1.38 1.36 0.65
CA GLY A 189 -0.32 0.41 0.37
C GLY A 189 0.19 0.51 -1.07
N TYR A 190 1.51 0.51 -1.22
CA TYR A 190 2.18 0.75 -2.51
C TYR A 190 3.24 -0.28 -2.87
N LYS A 191 3.38 -1.36 -2.09
CA LYS A 191 4.41 -2.40 -2.29
C LYS A 191 4.51 -2.89 -3.74
N ASP A 192 3.37 -3.01 -4.39
CA ASP A 192 3.19 -3.34 -5.80
C ASP A 192 3.78 -2.32 -6.81
N PHE A 193 4.01 -1.09 -6.38
CA PHE A 193 4.62 0.00 -7.13
C PHE A 193 6.01 0.40 -6.57
N ALA A 194 6.50 -0.29 -5.53
CA ALA A 194 7.72 0.08 -4.84
C ALA A 194 8.95 0.18 -5.75
N PRO A 195 9.22 -0.76 -6.69
CA PRO A 195 10.33 -0.63 -7.64
C PRO A 195 10.23 0.65 -8.47
N LEU A 196 9.04 0.95 -8.98
CA LEU A 196 8.78 2.11 -9.82
C LEU A 196 8.98 3.42 -9.04
N LEU A 197 8.44 3.49 -7.82
CA LEU A 197 8.62 4.64 -6.92
C LEU A 197 10.10 4.84 -6.58
N LEU A 198 10.82 3.78 -6.21
CA LEU A 198 12.24 3.84 -5.87
C LEU A 198 13.09 4.43 -7.01
N VAL A 199 12.96 3.87 -8.22
CA VAL A 199 13.75 4.34 -9.36
C VAL A 199 13.30 5.72 -9.84
N TYR A 200 12.01 6.03 -9.81
CA TYR A 200 11.50 7.33 -10.25
C TYR A 200 11.96 8.44 -9.32
N LEU A 201 11.90 8.24 -8.01
CA LEU A 201 12.43 9.19 -7.03
C LEU A 201 13.96 9.34 -7.11
N LYS A 202 14.67 8.29 -7.52
CA LYS A 202 16.12 8.35 -7.73
C LYS A 202 16.51 9.17 -8.95
N THR A 203 15.71 9.08 -10.02
CA THR A 203 16.07 9.58 -11.36
C THR A 203 15.41 10.93 -11.69
N ILE A 204 14.23 11.21 -11.13
CA ILE A 204 13.43 12.39 -11.43
C ILE A 204 13.39 13.32 -10.21
N ASN A 205 14.03 14.48 -10.32
CA ASN A 205 14.09 15.48 -9.25
C ASN A 205 12.96 16.52 -9.32
N ASP A 206 12.26 16.61 -10.46
CA ASP A 206 11.18 17.58 -10.63
C ASP A 206 9.96 17.21 -9.77
N THR A 207 9.55 18.15 -8.91
CA THR A 207 8.44 17.96 -7.96
C THR A 207 7.12 17.70 -8.67
N SER A 208 6.84 18.41 -9.77
CA SER A 208 5.57 18.29 -10.49
C SER A 208 5.41 16.89 -11.09
N ASN A 209 6.47 16.36 -11.70
CA ASN A 209 6.51 15.00 -12.25
C ASN A 209 6.37 13.93 -11.15
N ARG A 210 7.04 14.09 -10.00
CA ARG A 210 6.88 13.17 -8.86
C ARG A 210 5.44 13.18 -8.33
N VAL A 211 4.84 14.36 -8.19
CA VAL A 211 3.43 14.49 -7.78
C VAL A 211 2.50 13.85 -8.79
N ALA A 212 2.74 14.01 -10.10
CA ALA A 212 1.94 13.36 -11.14
C ALA A 212 1.99 11.82 -11.03
N LEU A 213 3.19 11.25 -10.81
CA LEU A 213 3.36 9.82 -10.53
C LEU A 213 2.51 9.39 -9.33
N PHE A 214 2.59 10.14 -8.22
CA PHE A 214 1.88 9.80 -7.00
C PHE A 214 0.35 9.82 -7.19
N LYS A 215 -0.17 10.87 -7.82
CA LYS A 215 -1.60 11.00 -8.17
C LYS A 215 -2.07 9.80 -9.01
N CYS A 216 -1.27 9.38 -9.98
CA CYS A 216 -1.61 8.23 -10.81
C CYS A 216 -1.65 6.92 -10.02
N ILE A 217 -0.63 6.66 -9.19
CA ILE A 217 -0.55 5.45 -8.36
C ILE A 217 -1.71 5.40 -7.36
N GLU A 218 -1.97 6.51 -6.66
CA GLU A 218 -3.10 6.63 -5.71
C GLU A 218 -4.43 6.32 -6.41
N LYS A 219 -4.67 6.93 -7.58
CA LYS A 219 -5.89 6.72 -8.35
C LYS A 219 -6.03 5.26 -8.79
N ILE A 220 -4.98 4.65 -9.35
CA ILE A 220 -5.00 3.23 -9.74
C ILE A 220 -5.35 2.35 -8.54
N ARG A 221 -4.71 2.56 -7.39
CA ARG A 221 -4.98 1.78 -6.17
C ARG A 221 -6.42 1.95 -5.71
N PHE A 222 -6.96 3.15 -5.73
CA PHE A 222 -8.36 3.39 -5.37
C PHE A 222 -9.34 2.71 -6.33
N LEU A 223 -9.12 2.83 -7.64
CA LEU A 223 -9.96 2.17 -8.66
C LEU A 223 -9.96 0.65 -8.49
N LEU A 224 -8.80 0.06 -8.19
CA LEU A 224 -8.70 -1.38 -7.91
C LEU A 224 -9.50 -1.79 -6.67
N LEU A 225 -9.56 -0.95 -5.62
CA LEU A 225 -10.40 -1.23 -4.44
C LEU A 225 -11.90 -1.25 -4.78
N LEU A 226 -12.34 -0.52 -5.81
CA LEU A 226 -13.74 -0.57 -6.27
C LEU A 226 -14.09 -1.88 -6.98
N ILE A 227 -13.09 -2.65 -7.43
CA ILE A 227 -13.29 -3.90 -8.18
C ILE A 227 -12.50 -5.09 -7.60
N SER A 228 -11.94 -4.96 -6.38
CA SER A 228 -11.13 -5.99 -5.72
C SER A 228 -11.85 -7.34 -5.60
N GLY A 229 -11.16 -8.47 -5.80
CA GLY A 229 -11.80 -9.78 -5.78
C GLY A 229 -12.60 -10.16 -7.05
N MET A 230 -12.84 -9.22 -7.97
CA MET A 230 -13.30 -9.51 -9.34
C MET A 230 -12.17 -9.41 -10.37
N TYR A 231 -11.12 -8.64 -10.06
CA TYR A 231 -9.98 -8.42 -10.94
C TYR A 231 -8.67 -8.77 -10.22
N PHE A 232 -7.86 -9.63 -10.84
CA PHE A 232 -6.49 -9.88 -10.38
C PHE A 232 -5.58 -8.85 -11.02
N PHE A 233 -5.18 -7.84 -10.25
CA PHE A 233 -4.25 -6.83 -10.71
C PHE A 233 -2.85 -7.41 -10.86
N ARG A 234 -2.25 -7.24 -12.05
CA ARG A 234 -0.86 -7.62 -12.32
C ARG A 234 -0.03 -6.37 -12.51
N ASN A 235 1.09 -6.30 -11.77
CA ASN A 235 2.05 -5.19 -11.82
C ASN A 235 3.25 -5.48 -12.72
N ASP A 236 3.23 -6.60 -13.45
CA ASP A 236 4.39 -7.06 -14.22
C ASP A 236 4.88 -5.96 -15.19
N GLU A 237 3.96 -5.24 -15.83
CA GLU A 237 4.29 -4.11 -16.71
C GLU A 237 5.02 -2.96 -15.98
N PHE A 238 4.60 -2.63 -14.75
CA PHE A 238 5.21 -1.55 -13.98
C PHE A 238 6.58 -1.93 -13.45
N TYR A 239 6.81 -3.21 -13.13
CA TYR A 239 8.14 -3.70 -12.78
C TYR A 239 9.09 -3.65 -13.97
N ILE A 240 8.66 -4.08 -15.16
CA ILE A 240 9.47 -3.96 -16.39
C ILE A 240 9.79 -2.49 -16.66
N THR A 241 8.79 -1.62 -16.52
CA THR A 241 8.97 -0.18 -16.75
C THR A 241 9.94 0.44 -15.74
N ALA A 242 9.92 -0.02 -14.48
CA ALA A 242 10.88 0.39 -13.48
C ALA A 242 12.31 -0.05 -13.82
N ILE A 243 12.47 -1.29 -14.31
CA ILE A 243 13.76 -1.81 -14.79
C ILE A 243 14.24 -0.98 -16.00
N ASP A 244 13.38 -0.76 -17.00
CA ASP A 244 13.74 0.06 -18.17
C ASP A 244 14.15 1.48 -17.76
N LEU A 245 13.48 2.11 -16.79
CA LEU A 245 13.88 3.41 -16.26
C LEU A 245 15.22 3.33 -15.51
N PHE A 246 15.47 2.27 -14.75
CA PHE A 246 16.73 2.04 -14.02
C PHE A 246 17.93 1.98 -14.98
N TYR A 247 17.76 1.28 -16.10
CA TYR A 247 18.77 1.15 -17.15
C TYR A 247 18.72 2.26 -18.21
N SER A 248 17.98 3.35 -17.96
CA SER A 248 17.86 4.50 -18.87
C SER A 248 17.31 4.15 -20.28
N LYS A 249 16.51 3.08 -20.39
CA LYS A 249 15.79 2.66 -21.60
C LYS A 249 14.38 3.26 -21.70
N ALA A 250 13.90 3.87 -20.62
CA ALA A 250 12.64 4.60 -20.56
C ALA A 250 12.85 5.97 -19.88
N THR A 251 11.96 6.91 -20.17
CA THR A 251 11.93 8.23 -19.53
C THR A 251 10.82 8.29 -18.47
N GLY A 252 10.89 9.27 -17.57
CA GLY A 252 9.81 9.54 -16.61
C GLY A 252 8.45 9.77 -17.29
N GLN A 253 8.41 10.38 -18.48
CA GLN A 253 7.16 10.58 -19.22
C GLN A 253 6.54 9.25 -19.70
N VAL A 254 7.37 8.30 -20.15
CA VAL A 254 6.89 6.97 -20.55
C VAL A 254 6.21 6.26 -19.37
N VAL A 255 6.75 6.42 -18.15
CA VAL A 255 6.13 5.90 -16.93
C VAL A 255 4.74 6.49 -16.71
N ILE A 256 4.61 7.81 -16.76
CA ILE A 256 3.33 8.51 -16.55
C ILE A 256 2.30 8.05 -17.59
N ASN A 257 2.66 8.02 -18.87
CA ASN A 257 1.77 7.61 -19.94
C ASN A 257 1.23 6.18 -19.74
N LYS A 258 2.06 5.25 -19.24
CA LYS A 258 1.62 3.87 -18.92
C LYS A 258 0.63 3.84 -17.76
N LEU A 259 0.87 4.62 -16.71
CA LEU A 259 -0.05 4.72 -15.58
C LEU A 259 -1.38 5.35 -15.99
N GLU A 260 -1.36 6.42 -16.78
CA GLU A 260 -2.56 7.07 -17.33
C GLU A 260 -3.37 6.11 -18.21
N LYS A 261 -2.71 5.35 -19.09
CA LYS A 261 -3.35 4.28 -19.86
C LYS A 261 -4.02 3.27 -18.93
N LYS A 262 -3.34 2.86 -17.85
CA LYS A 262 -3.91 1.92 -16.89
C LYS A 262 -5.15 2.47 -16.18
N ILE A 263 -5.14 3.77 -15.85
CA ILE A 263 -6.31 4.46 -15.29
C ILE A 263 -7.48 4.38 -16.27
N GLN A 264 -7.25 4.69 -17.55
CA GLN A 264 -8.30 4.62 -18.58
C GLN A 264 -8.89 3.21 -18.72
N GLU A 265 -8.04 2.17 -18.71
CA GLU A 265 -8.50 0.77 -18.73
C GLU A 265 -9.38 0.43 -17.52
N LEU A 266 -8.97 0.86 -16.32
CA LEU A 266 -9.73 0.61 -15.08
C LEU A 266 -11.04 1.39 -15.05
N GLU A 267 -11.04 2.65 -15.50
CA GLU A 267 -12.26 3.44 -15.63
C GLU A 267 -13.24 2.81 -16.61
N ALA A 268 -12.77 2.36 -17.78
CA ALA A 268 -13.58 1.66 -18.75
C ALA A 268 -14.17 0.35 -18.19
N LEU A 269 -13.39 -0.39 -17.39
CA LEU A 269 -13.87 -1.59 -16.70
C LEU A 269 -14.93 -1.26 -15.65
N ILE A 270 -14.69 -0.26 -14.79
CA ILE A 270 -15.65 0.18 -13.77
C ILE A 270 -16.97 0.65 -14.39
N LEU A 271 -16.90 1.24 -15.58
CA LEU A 271 -18.05 1.67 -16.37
C LEU A 271 -18.79 0.53 -17.04
N GLN A 272 -18.44 -0.75 -16.87
CA GLN A 272 -19.30 -1.83 -17.34
C GLN A 272 -20.56 -1.94 -16.46
N ASP A 273 -21.73 -1.94 -17.12
CA ASP A 273 -23.06 -1.59 -16.57
C ASP A 273 -23.40 -2.12 -15.17
N ASP A 274 -22.91 -3.29 -14.81
CA ASP A 274 -23.35 -3.94 -13.58
C ASP A 274 -22.24 -4.15 -12.56
N ILE A 275 -20.97 -3.86 -12.83
CA ILE A 275 -19.88 -4.32 -11.95
C ILE A 275 -20.03 -3.74 -10.54
N LEU A 276 -20.22 -2.42 -10.42
CA LEU A 276 -20.38 -1.77 -9.13
C LEU A 276 -21.72 -2.13 -8.46
N ILE A 277 -22.79 -2.31 -9.23
CA ILE A 277 -24.10 -2.70 -8.70
C ILE A 277 -24.05 -4.15 -8.17
N LYS A 278 -23.44 -5.08 -8.91
CA LYS A 278 -23.25 -6.48 -8.50
C LYS A 278 -22.39 -6.56 -7.24
N ARG A 279 -21.37 -5.73 -7.15
CA ARG A 279 -20.48 -5.65 -6.00
C ARG A 279 -21.19 -5.12 -4.76
N PHE A 280 -21.78 -3.93 -4.85
CA PHE A 280 -22.24 -3.16 -3.69
C PHE A 280 -23.75 -3.21 -3.48
N GLY A 281 -24.57 -3.35 -4.53
CA GLY A 281 -26.03 -3.28 -4.44
C GLY A 281 -26.68 -4.42 -3.64
N SER A 282 -25.98 -5.54 -3.45
CA SER A 282 -26.42 -6.66 -2.60
C SER A 282 -25.64 -6.76 -1.29
N ASN A 283 -24.31 -6.62 -1.33
CA ASN A 283 -23.44 -6.81 -0.17
C ASN A 283 -23.26 -5.54 0.67
N GLY A 284 -23.57 -4.37 0.11
CA GLY A 284 -23.28 -3.07 0.71
C GLY A 284 -21.79 -2.74 0.71
N PHE A 285 -21.43 -1.73 1.48
CA PHE A 285 -20.08 -1.17 1.57
C PHE A 285 -19.37 -1.55 2.87
N TYR A 286 -20.04 -2.19 3.83
CA TYR A 286 -19.45 -2.46 5.15
C TYR A 286 -18.20 -3.33 5.09
N THR A 287 -18.18 -4.33 4.21
CA THR A 287 -17.04 -5.23 3.98
C THR A 287 -16.15 -4.77 2.82
N TRP A 288 -16.27 -3.52 2.38
CA TRP A 288 -15.45 -3.00 1.30
C TRP A 288 -14.04 -2.68 1.81
N ASP A 289 -13.03 -3.32 1.22
CA ASP A 289 -11.61 -3.11 1.56
C ASP A 289 -11.19 -1.63 1.54
N GLY A 290 -11.79 -0.82 0.67
CA GLY A 290 -11.52 0.60 0.53
C GLY A 290 -12.32 1.52 1.46
N LEU A 291 -13.22 0.98 2.30
CA LEU A 291 -14.15 1.79 3.09
C LEU A 291 -13.43 2.75 4.05
N LYS A 292 -12.44 2.26 4.81
CA LYS A 292 -11.70 3.08 5.77
C LYS A 292 -10.95 4.20 5.04
N TYR A 293 -10.26 3.86 3.96
CA TYR A 293 -9.56 4.87 3.16
C TYR A 293 -10.52 5.95 2.64
N PHE A 294 -11.65 5.54 2.04
CA PHE A 294 -12.67 6.45 1.54
C PHE A 294 -13.22 7.38 2.63
N MET A 295 -13.57 6.83 3.80
CA MET A 295 -14.10 7.59 4.93
C MET A 295 -13.10 8.59 5.48
N TYR A 296 -11.82 8.21 5.53
CA TYR A 296 -10.76 9.11 5.97
C TYR A 296 -10.54 10.27 4.99
N GLU A 297 -10.52 10.01 3.68
CA GLU A 297 -10.40 11.08 2.68
C GLU A 297 -11.63 12.01 2.68
N TYR A 298 -12.82 11.47 3.00
CA TYR A 298 -14.01 12.31 3.20
C TYR A 298 -13.90 13.18 4.45
N GLU A 299 -13.38 12.65 5.56
CA GLU A 299 -13.08 13.41 6.77
C GLU A 299 -12.08 14.55 6.48
N GLU A 300 -11.03 14.29 5.70
CA GLU A 300 -10.05 15.29 5.27
C GLU A 300 -10.68 16.36 4.37
N PHE A 301 -11.58 15.96 3.46
CA PHE A 301 -12.35 16.90 2.67
C PHE A 301 -13.22 17.81 3.53
N LEU A 302 -13.92 17.26 4.53
CA LEU A 302 -14.69 18.07 5.48
C LEU A 302 -13.79 19.00 6.30
N ARG A 303 -12.63 18.52 6.76
CA ARG A 303 -11.62 19.33 7.46
C ARG A 303 -11.17 20.52 6.60
N SER A 304 -10.90 20.29 5.32
CA SER A 304 -10.47 21.33 4.37
C SER A 304 -11.49 22.46 4.16
N LYS A 305 -12.78 22.21 4.45
CA LYS A 305 -13.84 23.24 4.39
C LYS A 305 -13.91 24.10 5.64
N THR A 306 -13.20 23.71 6.70
CA THR A 306 -13.14 24.47 7.95
C THR A 306 -12.00 25.47 7.90
N LYS A 307 -12.02 26.46 8.80
CA LYS A 307 -10.93 27.42 8.97
C LYS A 307 -9.89 26.97 10.01
N THR A 308 -9.85 25.68 10.34
CA THR A 308 -8.94 25.12 11.36
C THR A 308 -8.19 23.90 10.84
N ASP A 309 -6.93 23.78 11.23
CA ASP A 309 -6.11 22.60 10.92
C ASP A 309 -6.30 21.46 11.94
N ARG A 310 -7.24 21.61 12.89
CA ARG A 310 -7.45 20.65 13.97
C ARG A 310 -7.77 19.27 13.41
N LEU A 311 -6.92 18.31 13.73
CA LEU A 311 -7.15 16.90 13.45
C LEU A 311 -8.11 16.32 14.49
N LYS A 312 -9.22 15.74 14.02
CA LYS A 312 -10.24 15.11 14.87
C LYS A 312 -10.29 13.59 14.75
N LEU A 313 -9.72 13.04 13.68
CA LEU A 313 -9.57 11.62 13.42
C LEU A 313 -8.13 11.38 12.97
N ARG A 314 -7.38 10.52 13.67
CA ARG A 314 -6.04 10.09 13.26
C ARG A 314 -6.14 8.80 12.48
N TRP A 315 -5.36 8.69 11.40
CA TRP A 315 -5.39 7.50 10.54
C TRP A 315 -5.01 6.25 11.32
N GLU A 316 -3.93 6.32 12.10
CA GLU A 316 -3.36 5.20 12.85
C GLU A 316 -4.39 4.62 13.81
N GLU A 317 -5.05 5.47 14.60
CA GLU A 317 -6.11 5.09 15.54
C GLU A 317 -7.36 4.52 14.83
N PHE A 318 -7.60 4.94 13.59
CA PHE A 318 -8.76 4.52 12.82
C PHE A 318 -8.57 3.14 12.17
N ILE A 319 -7.33 2.77 11.85
CA ILE A 319 -6.99 1.49 11.23
C ILE A 319 -6.62 0.36 12.20
N GLU A 320 -6.38 0.67 13.48
CA GLU A 320 -5.93 -0.28 14.53
C GLU A 320 -6.71 -1.61 14.59
N ASP A 321 -7.95 -1.65 14.11
CA ASP A 321 -8.78 -2.85 14.08
C ASP A 321 -9.03 -3.37 12.65
N TYR A 322 -8.06 -4.10 12.10
CA TYR A 322 -8.13 -4.68 10.76
C TYR A 322 -9.21 -5.76 10.62
N THR A 323 -9.64 -6.39 11.71
CA THR A 323 -10.49 -7.59 11.68
C THR A 323 -11.94 -7.37 12.09
N GLU A 324 -12.25 -6.38 12.93
CA GLU A 324 -13.61 -6.23 13.48
C GLU A 324 -14.40 -5.03 12.91
N HIS A 325 -13.80 -4.22 12.02
CA HIS A 325 -14.38 -2.93 11.60
C HIS A 325 -14.92 -2.10 12.77
N ALA A 326 -14.34 -2.24 13.98
CA ALA A 326 -14.88 -1.65 15.20
C ALA A 326 -14.85 -0.11 15.19
N THR A 327 -14.14 0.49 14.24
CA THR A 327 -14.10 1.92 13.98
C THR A 327 -15.11 2.40 12.94
N ILE A 328 -15.92 1.50 12.37
CA ILE A 328 -17.03 1.83 11.49
C ILE A 328 -18.34 1.65 12.25
N GLU A 329 -19.00 2.75 12.50
CA GLU A 329 -20.33 2.79 13.11
C GLU A 329 -21.40 2.62 12.05
N HIS A 330 -22.45 1.89 12.42
CA HIS A 330 -23.71 1.86 11.68
C HIS A 330 -24.68 2.84 12.33
N ILE A 331 -25.02 3.92 11.62
CA ILE A 331 -25.93 4.94 12.17
C ILE A 331 -27.27 4.28 12.53
N LEU A 332 -27.91 3.61 11.56
CA LEU A 332 -28.93 2.58 11.78
C LEU A 332 -28.24 1.26 12.18
N PRO A 333 -28.35 0.80 13.44
CA PRO A 333 -27.66 -0.37 13.96
C PRO A 333 -28.07 -1.66 13.26
N GLN A 334 -27.14 -2.61 13.22
CA GLN A 334 -27.40 -3.97 12.75
C GLN A 334 -28.53 -4.65 13.54
N ASN A 335 -28.53 -4.47 14.86
CA ASN A 335 -29.55 -4.96 15.78
C ASN A 335 -30.45 -3.80 16.24
N SER A 336 -31.36 -3.39 15.38
CA SER A 336 -32.31 -2.30 15.64
C SER A 336 -33.71 -2.83 15.91
N THR A 337 -34.51 -2.12 16.71
CA THR A 337 -35.91 -2.46 16.98
C THR A 337 -36.88 -1.39 16.48
N ARG A 338 -38.15 -1.76 16.23
CA ARG A 338 -39.21 -0.81 15.89
C ARG A 338 -39.43 0.24 16.98
N LYS A 339 -39.16 -0.08 18.24
CA LYS A 339 -39.31 0.84 19.37
C LYS A 339 -38.33 2.01 19.28
N GLU A 340 -37.10 1.75 18.85
CA GLU A 340 -36.03 2.74 18.79
C GLU A 340 -35.96 3.48 17.45
N TRP A 341 -36.37 2.82 16.36
CA TRP A 341 -36.23 3.32 14.98
C TRP A 341 -37.56 3.59 14.28
N GLY A 342 -38.64 3.64 15.05
CA GLY A 342 -39.93 4.17 14.63
C GLY A 342 -40.67 3.35 13.58
N SER A 343 -41.65 4.00 12.95
CA SER A 343 -42.65 3.34 12.11
C SER A 343 -42.10 2.79 10.79
N PHE A 344 -41.02 3.38 10.24
CA PHE A 344 -40.45 2.93 8.98
C PHE A 344 -39.83 1.53 9.11
N TYR A 345 -39.31 1.17 10.28
CA TYR A 345 -38.64 -0.10 10.52
C TYR A 345 -39.52 -1.31 10.15
N GLY A 346 -40.82 -1.23 10.44
CA GLY A 346 -41.80 -2.28 10.14
C GLY A 346 -42.27 -2.33 8.68
N LYS A 347 -41.96 -1.30 7.86
CA LYS A 347 -42.40 -1.22 6.45
C LYS A 347 -41.47 -1.96 5.48
N PHE A 348 -40.29 -2.36 5.95
CA PHE A 348 -39.25 -3.01 5.16
C PHE A 348 -39.07 -4.47 5.57
N THR A 349 -38.74 -5.31 4.60
CA THR A 349 -38.35 -6.71 4.85
C THR A 349 -36.98 -6.78 5.51
N SER A 350 -36.62 -7.94 6.07
CA SER A 350 -35.27 -8.16 6.62
C SER A 350 -34.17 -7.97 5.59
N GLY A 351 -34.40 -8.36 4.33
CA GLY A 351 -33.45 -8.15 3.24
C GLY A 351 -33.26 -6.68 2.87
N GLU A 352 -34.36 -5.92 2.77
CA GLU A 352 -34.33 -4.47 2.52
C GLU A 352 -33.62 -3.72 3.66
N ARG A 353 -33.91 -4.07 4.92
CA ARG A 353 -33.20 -3.51 6.09
C ARG A 353 -31.70 -3.81 6.04
N LYS A 354 -31.32 -5.06 5.72
CA LYS A 354 -29.91 -5.43 5.58
C LYS A 354 -29.19 -4.59 4.52
N LYS A 355 -29.85 -4.29 3.40
CA LYS A 355 -29.29 -3.39 2.37
C LYS A 355 -29.12 -1.95 2.89
N MET A 356 -30.10 -1.41 3.61
CA MET A 356 -29.99 -0.07 4.23
C MET A 356 -28.84 -0.01 5.23
N ILE A 357 -28.76 -1.00 6.13
CA ILE A 357 -27.75 -1.08 7.19
C ILE A 357 -26.34 -1.02 6.58
N ASN A 358 -26.09 -1.80 5.53
CA ASN A 358 -24.77 -1.88 4.90
C ASN A 358 -24.55 -0.85 3.78
N SER A 359 -25.51 0.04 3.53
CA SER A 359 -25.38 1.08 2.49
C SER A 359 -24.38 2.15 2.91
N LEU A 360 -23.66 2.74 1.96
CA LEU A 360 -22.59 3.73 2.23
C LEU A 360 -23.06 4.90 3.09
N GLY A 361 -24.29 5.38 2.83
CA GLY A 361 -24.90 6.47 3.59
C GLY A 361 -25.09 6.18 5.08
N ASN A 362 -25.14 4.91 5.48
CA ASN A 362 -25.33 4.49 6.87
C ASN A 362 -24.04 4.24 7.65
N LEU A 363 -22.87 4.32 6.99
CA LEU A 363 -21.58 4.00 7.59
C LEU A 363 -20.83 5.28 7.98
N LEU A 364 -20.20 5.28 9.16
CA LEU A 364 -19.60 6.48 9.75
C LEU A 364 -18.28 6.14 10.49
N PRO A 365 -17.18 6.90 10.29
CA PRO A 365 -15.93 6.64 11.00
C PRO A 365 -15.99 7.15 12.45
N LEU A 366 -15.80 6.25 13.41
CA LEU A 366 -15.78 6.51 14.84
C LEU A 366 -14.56 5.85 15.50
N SER A 367 -14.13 6.35 16.66
CA SER A 367 -13.21 5.60 17.51
C SER A 367 -13.87 4.36 18.11
N LYS A 368 -13.11 3.28 18.34
CA LYS A 368 -13.62 2.02 18.90
C LYS A 368 -14.38 2.24 20.22
N ALA A 369 -13.77 2.99 21.14
CA ALA A 369 -14.37 3.30 22.44
C ALA A 369 -15.73 4.02 22.30
N LYS A 370 -15.83 4.96 21.35
CA LYS A 370 -17.08 5.70 21.12
C LYS A 370 -18.14 4.80 20.48
N ASN A 371 -17.77 4.01 19.48
CA ASN A 371 -18.66 3.06 18.82
C ASN A 371 -19.28 2.09 19.84
N SER A 372 -18.46 1.49 20.71
CA SER A 372 -18.93 0.60 21.78
C SER A 372 -19.88 1.28 22.78
N SER A 373 -19.76 2.58 23.01
CA SER A 373 -20.61 3.34 23.95
C SER A 373 -21.99 3.73 23.39
N LEU A 374 -22.12 3.81 22.06
CA LEU A 374 -23.34 4.22 21.37
C LEU A 374 -24.31 3.05 21.17
N GLN A 375 -23.80 1.84 20.94
CA GLN A 375 -24.60 0.60 20.81
C GLN A 375 -25.79 0.78 19.84
N ASN A 376 -26.96 0.22 20.18
CA ASN A 376 -28.15 0.23 19.34
C ASN A 376 -29.10 1.42 19.60
N LYS A 377 -28.61 2.46 20.28
CA LYS A 377 -29.41 3.64 20.65
C LYS A 377 -30.06 4.30 19.43
N SER A 378 -31.12 5.06 19.68
CA SER A 378 -31.79 5.85 18.64
C SER A 378 -30.85 6.89 18.06
N PHE A 379 -31.16 7.40 16.86
CA PHE A 379 -30.35 8.44 16.23
C PHE A 379 -30.17 9.69 17.10
N LEU A 380 -31.25 10.15 17.73
CA LEU A 380 -31.22 11.35 18.59
C LEU A 380 -30.29 11.14 19.80
N ASP A 381 -30.35 9.97 20.42
CA ASP A 381 -29.47 9.61 21.53
C ASP A 381 -28.01 9.54 21.06
N LYS A 382 -27.74 8.97 19.88
CA LYS A 382 -26.38 8.90 19.31
C LYS A 382 -25.82 10.28 18.97
N CYS A 383 -26.67 11.23 18.56
CA CYS A 383 -26.27 12.61 18.33
C CYS A 383 -25.88 13.34 19.63
N ASN A 384 -26.54 13.03 20.74
CA ASN A 384 -26.39 13.76 22.00
C ASN A 384 -26.67 12.86 23.22
N VAL A 385 -25.69 12.04 23.64
CA VAL A 385 -25.85 11.22 24.86
C VAL A 385 -25.63 12.14 26.08
N CYS A 386 -26.63 12.23 26.97
CA CYS A 386 -26.63 12.75 28.36
C CYS A 386 -25.76 13.98 28.71
N THR A 387 -26.35 14.93 29.44
CA THR A 387 -25.77 16.24 29.81
C THR A 387 -24.42 16.22 30.55
N ASP A 388 -24.05 15.11 31.20
CA ASP A 388 -22.87 15.05 32.05
C ASP A 388 -21.60 14.52 31.34
N LYS A 389 -21.73 13.91 30.15
CA LYS A 389 -20.60 13.39 29.37
C LYS A 389 -20.73 13.80 27.91
N LEU A 390 -19.69 14.41 27.34
CA LEU A 390 -19.64 14.87 25.94
C LEU A 390 -19.43 13.69 24.96
N ILE A 391 -20.28 12.67 25.04
CA ILE A 391 -20.20 11.43 24.25
C ILE A 391 -21.33 11.47 23.23
N GLY A 392 -21.05 11.82 21.99
CA GLY A 392 -22.06 11.87 20.93
C GLY A 392 -21.49 12.43 19.65
N TYR A 393 -22.19 12.23 18.53
CA TYR A 393 -21.71 12.67 17.22
C TYR A 393 -21.36 14.17 17.17
N LYS A 394 -22.09 15.00 17.94
CA LYS A 394 -21.86 16.45 18.03
C LYS A 394 -20.45 16.85 18.51
N TYR A 395 -19.79 15.98 19.27
CA TYR A 395 -18.45 16.22 19.82
C TYR A 395 -17.35 15.42 19.11
N GLY A 396 -17.71 14.78 17.99
CA GLY A 396 -16.85 13.86 17.25
C GLY A 396 -16.04 14.48 16.12
N SER A 397 -15.69 13.61 15.17
CA SER A 397 -15.07 13.92 13.88
C SER A 397 -15.94 14.88 13.05
N TYR A 398 -15.39 15.44 11.98
CA TYR A 398 -16.16 16.31 11.08
C TYR A 398 -17.32 15.54 10.43
N SER A 399 -17.09 14.27 10.09
CA SER A 399 -18.11 13.35 9.56
C SER A 399 -19.25 13.13 10.55
N GLU A 400 -18.93 12.94 11.83
CA GLU A 400 -19.95 12.79 12.89
C GLU A 400 -20.79 14.06 13.05
N ILE A 401 -20.15 15.23 13.08
CA ILE A 401 -20.83 16.52 13.21
C ILE A 401 -21.73 16.79 12.00
N GLU A 402 -21.28 16.41 10.81
CA GLU A 402 -22.09 16.51 9.60
C GLU A 402 -23.39 15.71 9.72
N VAL A 403 -23.31 14.48 10.25
CA VAL A 403 -24.47 13.60 10.43
C VAL A 403 -25.50 14.20 11.39
N VAL A 404 -25.07 14.91 12.44
CA VAL A 404 -25.99 15.58 13.38
C VAL A 404 -26.92 16.57 12.67
N ASN A 405 -26.45 17.21 11.58
CA ASN A 405 -27.23 18.23 10.86
C ASN A 405 -28.44 17.66 10.10
N TYR A 406 -28.57 16.34 9.94
CA TYR A 406 -29.77 15.73 9.36
C TYR A 406 -30.98 15.79 10.30
N GLY A 407 -30.78 15.96 11.62
CA GLY A 407 -31.85 16.08 12.62
C GLY A 407 -32.60 14.78 12.94
N ASP A 408 -32.79 13.90 11.96
CA ASP A 408 -33.38 12.56 12.09
C ASP A 408 -32.66 11.56 11.15
N TRP A 409 -32.85 10.26 11.36
CA TRP A 409 -32.28 9.23 10.51
C TRP A 409 -33.33 8.24 10.01
N ASN A 410 -33.76 8.47 8.77
CA ASN A 410 -34.80 7.74 8.07
C ASN A 410 -34.29 7.35 6.65
N PRO A 411 -35.06 6.57 5.86
CA PRO A 411 -34.60 6.12 4.54
C PRO A 411 -34.24 7.25 3.56
N GLU A 412 -34.84 8.44 3.70
CA GLU A 412 -34.58 9.58 2.81
C GLU A 412 -33.23 10.22 3.15
N ASN A 413 -32.97 10.48 4.43
CA ASN A 413 -31.68 11.02 4.91
C ASN A 413 -30.52 10.04 4.66
N LEU A 414 -30.76 8.74 4.81
CA LEU A 414 -29.79 7.69 4.48
C LEU A 414 -29.43 7.73 2.99
N LEU A 415 -30.43 7.83 2.11
CA LEU A 415 -30.22 7.92 0.67
C LEU A 415 -29.49 9.23 0.29
N ASP A 416 -29.92 10.37 0.83
CA ASP A 416 -29.29 11.67 0.58
C ASP A 416 -27.80 11.65 0.95
N ARG A 417 -27.47 11.16 2.16
CA ARG A 417 -26.07 11.00 2.57
C ARG A 417 -25.32 10.03 1.66
N GLY A 418 -25.94 8.92 1.27
CA GLY A 418 -25.33 7.96 0.34
C GLY A 418 -24.98 8.58 -1.01
N LEU A 419 -25.89 9.35 -1.61
CA LEU A 419 -25.66 10.07 -2.85
C LEU A 419 -24.59 11.15 -2.69
N LYS A 420 -24.60 11.89 -1.57
CA LYS A 420 -23.58 12.88 -1.24
C LYS A 420 -22.17 12.27 -1.18
N LEU A 421 -22.03 11.10 -0.55
CA LEU A 421 -20.76 10.38 -0.47
C LEU A 421 -20.31 9.85 -1.84
N LEU A 422 -21.23 9.32 -2.66
CA LEU A 422 -20.89 8.91 -4.03
C LEU A 422 -20.50 10.10 -4.92
N ASN A 423 -21.15 11.25 -4.77
CA ASN A 423 -20.77 12.49 -5.49
C ASN A 423 -19.38 12.98 -5.05
N PHE A 424 -19.04 12.85 -3.76
CA PHE A 424 -17.69 13.09 -3.30
C PHE A 424 -16.69 12.11 -3.95
N MET A 425 -17.04 10.82 -4.03
CA MET A 425 -16.21 9.80 -4.69
C MET A 425 -15.92 10.16 -6.15
N GLU A 426 -16.96 10.53 -6.92
CA GLU A 426 -16.80 10.96 -8.32
C GLU A 426 -15.85 12.15 -8.43
N LYS A 427 -16.04 13.17 -7.59
CA LYS A 427 -15.22 14.38 -7.65
C LYS A 427 -13.77 14.14 -7.23
N ASN A 428 -13.56 13.39 -6.15
CA ASN A 428 -12.24 13.23 -5.55
C ASN A 428 -11.31 12.33 -6.38
N TRP A 429 -11.86 11.31 -7.04
CA TRP A 429 -11.08 10.40 -7.89
C TRP A 429 -11.33 10.58 -9.39
N GLY A 430 -12.20 11.51 -9.78
CA GLY A 430 -12.54 11.77 -11.18
C GLY A 430 -13.18 10.56 -11.87
N ILE A 431 -14.11 9.89 -11.19
CA ILE A 431 -14.83 8.70 -11.68
C ILE A 431 -16.23 9.13 -12.14
N ASN A 432 -16.77 8.48 -13.17
CA ASN A 432 -18.14 8.69 -13.63
C ASN A 432 -19.05 7.55 -13.13
N LEU A 433 -19.90 7.82 -12.14
CA LEU A 433 -20.92 6.89 -11.63
C LEU A 433 -22.29 7.13 -12.30
N ARG A 434 -22.29 7.69 -13.51
CA ARG A 434 -23.47 7.85 -14.39
C ARG A 434 -24.53 8.74 -13.75
N ASN A 435 -25.77 8.25 -13.70
CA ASN A 435 -26.93 8.97 -13.21
C ASN A 435 -27.31 8.52 -11.78
N ASP A 436 -28.24 9.26 -11.16
CA ASP A 436 -28.66 8.97 -9.79
C ASP A 436 -29.33 7.59 -9.66
N ASP A 437 -30.02 7.11 -10.69
CA ASP A 437 -30.60 5.76 -10.69
C ASP A 437 -29.51 4.69 -10.51
N PHE A 438 -28.40 4.79 -11.24
CA PHE A 438 -27.25 3.89 -11.07
C PHE A 438 -26.69 3.96 -9.65
N LYS A 439 -26.48 5.17 -9.12
CA LYS A 439 -25.98 5.38 -7.75
C LYS A 439 -26.92 4.78 -6.71
N ILE A 440 -28.23 4.95 -6.86
CA ILE A 440 -29.26 4.36 -6.00
C ILE A 440 -29.18 2.83 -6.01
N GLN A 441 -29.02 2.21 -7.19
CA GLN A 441 -28.85 0.76 -7.30
C GLN A 441 -27.54 0.28 -6.66
N MET A 442 -26.44 1.01 -6.88
CA MET A 442 -25.14 0.74 -6.26
C MET A 442 -25.21 0.83 -4.72
N LEU A 443 -25.98 1.78 -4.18
CA LEU A 443 -26.26 1.89 -2.75
C LEU A 443 -27.16 0.77 -2.21
N GLY A 444 -27.73 -0.06 -3.09
CA GLY A 444 -28.68 -1.12 -2.73
C GLY A 444 -30.07 -0.61 -2.37
N LEU A 445 -30.41 0.64 -2.71
CA LEU A 445 -31.60 1.35 -2.23
C LEU A 445 -32.72 1.48 -3.27
N GLY A 446 -32.59 0.84 -4.44
CA GLY A 446 -33.59 0.91 -5.52
C GLY A 446 -35.02 0.49 -5.13
N PHE A 447 -35.19 -0.29 -4.07
CA PHE A 447 -36.52 -0.70 -3.57
C PHE A 447 -37.31 0.46 -2.92
N LEU A 448 -36.64 1.53 -2.46
CA LEU A 448 -37.30 2.69 -1.85
C LEU A 448 -38.28 3.36 -2.83
N PHE A 449 -37.91 3.43 -4.11
CA PHE A 449 -38.72 4.04 -5.16
C PHE A 449 -39.92 3.17 -5.54
N LYS A 450 -39.74 1.84 -5.59
CA LYS A 450 -40.85 0.89 -5.81
C LYS A 450 -41.95 1.07 -4.76
N LYS A 451 -41.58 1.26 -3.49
CA LYS A 451 -42.55 1.47 -2.40
C LYS A 451 -43.15 2.89 -2.36
N LYS A 452 -42.41 3.93 -2.80
CA LYS A 452 -42.99 5.29 -2.97
C LYS A 452 -44.06 5.32 -4.07
N LEU A 453 -43.90 4.51 -5.12
CA LEU A 453 -44.88 4.36 -6.20
C LEU A 453 -46.10 3.51 -5.81
N ILE A 454 -45.99 2.61 -4.83
CA ILE A 454 -47.10 1.79 -4.33
C ILE A 454 -47.94 2.51 -3.25
N ASN A 455 -47.37 3.53 -2.58
CA ASN A 455 -48.05 4.31 -1.54
C ASN A 455 -48.54 5.69 -2.01
N LYS A 456 -48.44 5.99 -3.31
CA LYS A 456 -49.17 7.06 -4.00
C LYS A 456 -50.35 6.42 -4.71
#